data_AF-J9W5C0-F1
#
_entry.id   AF-J9W5C0-F1
#
_cell.length_a   1.000
_cell.length_b   1.000
_cell.length_c   1.000
_cell.angle_alpha   90.00
_cell.angle_beta   90.00
_cell.angle_gamma   90.00
#
_symmetry.space_group_name_H-M   'P 1'
#
loop_
_entity.id
_entity.type
_entity.pdbx_description
1 polymer ?
#
loop_
_entity_poly.entity_id
_entity_poly.type
_entity_poly.pdbx_seq_one_letter_code
_entity_poly.pdbx_strand_id
1 'polypeptide(L)'
;MNDYIEEFQALLGQLSPEERDEAVDFYREYLQDGGYASYDDCIRELGTPHQLARKVLADYSIRTLDAPMSQQSRQQPKNDVKTIWLIILALLSTPVTIPLALALAGVIFAGIAVSGSLIIAVLAIFFAVVVVGITGFVVGLGTLFSSFWTGIFYLGMGLMVIGVMIMLVPVFKAVVNGLIRGITLFSKWIYNKIVPKNRAERKGKGDQK
;
A
#
# COMPACT_ATOMS: atom_id res chain seq x y z
N MET A 1 -62.72 -26.76 9.60
CA MET A 1 -61.35 -26.85 10.12
C MET A 1 -60.32 -26.89 8.99
N ASN A 2 -60.36 -27.86 8.08
CA ASN A 2 -59.34 -28.01 7.03
C ASN A 2 -59.16 -26.74 6.16
N ASP A 3 -60.26 -26.13 5.72
CA ASP A 3 -60.23 -24.90 4.91
C ASP A 3 -59.56 -23.72 5.65
N TYR A 4 -59.73 -23.64 6.97
CA TYR A 4 -59.09 -22.60 7.80
C TYR A 4 -57.57 -22.80 7.86
N ILE A 5 -57.13 -24.04 8.04
CA ILE A 5 -55.71 -24.40 8.11
C ILE A 5 -55.03 -24.21 6.75
N GLU A 6 -55.72 -24.52 5.64
CA GLU A 6 -55.19 -24.32 4.29
C GLU A 6 -54.98 -22.82 3.99
N GLU A 7 -55.95 -21.97 4.33
CA GLU A 7 -55.81 -20.52 4.22
C GLU A 7 -54.68 -19.98 5.10
N PHE A 8 -54.57 -20.47 6.34
CA PHE A 8 -53.48 -20.09 7.25
C PHE A 8 -52.10 -20.49 6.70
N GLN A 9 -51.95 -21.72 6.19
CA GLN A 9 -50.71 -22.21 5.59
C GLN A 9 -50.30 -21.38 4.36
N ALA A 10 -51.26 -21.00 3.50
CA ALA A 10 -51.00 -20.16 2.33
C ALA A 10 -50.46 -18.78 2.70
N LEU A 11 -50.88 -18.23 3.85
CA LEU A 11 -50.47 -16.91 4.34
C LEU A 11 -49.07 -16.92 5.00
N LEU A 12 -48.54 -18.09 5.37
CA LEU A 12 -47.20 -18.26 5.93
C LEU A 12 -46.09 -18.43 4.87
N GLY A 13 -46.32 -17.93 3.65
CA GLY A 13 -45.37 -18.03 2.53
C GLY A 13 -43.98 -17.43 2.79
N GLN A 14 -43.82 -16.59 3.82
CA GLN A 14 -42.55 -15.97 4.19
C GLN A 14 -41.66 -16.86 5.08
N LEU A 15 -42.20 -17.93 5.68
CA LEU A 15 -41.44 -18.92 6.46
C LEU A 15 -40.81 -19.97 5.53
N SER A 16 -39.73 -20.59 5.99
CA SER A 16 -39.20 -21.80 5.35
C SER A 16 -40.24 -22.93 5.38
N PRO A 17 -40.17 -23.93 4.48
CA PRO A 17 -41.13 -25.03 4.46
C PRO A 17 -41.23 -25.76 5.81
N GLU A 18 -40.09 -25.97 6.47
CA GLU A 18 -39.98 -26.66 7.76
C GLU A 18 -40.68 -25.89 8.89
N GLU A 19 -40.40 -24.59 9.03
CA GLU A 19 -41.03 -23.75 10.07
C GLU A 19 -42.52 -23.54 9.81
N ARG A 20 -42.92 -23.51 8.54
CA ARG A 20 -44.33 -23.38 8.13
C ARG A 20 -45.11 -24.63 8.54
N ASP A 21 -44.58 -25.81 8.24
CA ASP A 21 -45.25 -27.07 8.56
C ASP A 21 -45.33 -27.27 10.08
N GLU A 22 -44.27 -26.92 10.82
CA GLU A 22 -44.28 -26.95 12.29
C GLU A 22 -45.36 -26.01 12.89
N ALA A 23 -45.46 -24.78 12.40
CA ALA A 23 -46.48 -23.83 12.87
C ALA A 23 -47.90 -24.30 12.51
N VAL A 24 -48.10 -24.86 11.32
CA VAL A 24 -49.39 -25.39 10.87
C VAL A 24 -49.81 -26.61 11.69
N ASP A 25 -48.89 -27.51 11.97
CA ASP A 25 -49.16 -28.72 12.75
C ASP A 25 -49.51 -28.37 14.21
N PHE A 26 -48.81 -27.39 14.81
CA PHE A 26 -49.14 -26.90 16.16
C PHE A 26 -50.59 -26.42 16.28
N TYR A 27 -51.04 -25.55 15.37
CA TYR A 27 -52.40 -25.03 15.41
C TYR A 27 -53.44 -26.07 14.99
N ARG A 28 -53.06 -27.03 14.13
CA ARG A 28 -53.91 -28.17 13.78
C ARG A 28 -54.18 -29.05 14.99
N GLU A 29 -53.15 -29.40 15.76
CA GLU A 29 -53.27 -30.18 16.99
C GLU A 29 -54.09 -29.42 18.03
N TYR A 30 -53.82 -28.12 18.22
CA TYR A 30 -54.60 -27.25 19.13
C TYR A 30 -56.09 -27.25 18.80
N LEU A 31 -56.46 -27.11 17.52
CA LEU A 31 -57.85 -27.10 17.09
C LEU A 31 -58.51 -28.48 17.24
N GLN A 32 -57.76 -29.57 17.00
CA GLN A 32 -58.25 -30.93 17.15
C GLN A 32 -58.50 -31.29 18.62
N ASP A 33 -57.57 -30.95 19.52
CA ASP A 33 -57.71 -31.17 20.96
C ASP A 33 -58.85 -30.36 21.57
N GLY A 34 -59.05 -29.13 21.08
CA GLY A 34 -60.17 -28.29 21.48
C GLY A 34 -61.52 -28.67 20.86
N GLY A 35 -61.54 -29.65 19.93
CA GLY A 35 -62.77 -30.09 19.26
C GLY A 35 -63.35 -29.08 18.27
N TYR A 36 -62.55 -28.14 17.77
CA TYR A 36 -62.98 -27.09 16.84
C TYR A 36 -63.04 -27.63 15.40
N ALA A 37 -64.17 -28.24 15.03
CA ALA A 37 -64.34 -28.88 13.72
C ALA A 37 -64.79 -27.93 12.60
N SER A 38 -65.54 -26.86 12.92
CA SER A 38 -66.05 -25.90 11.93
C SER A 38 -65.07 -24.76 11.64
N TYR A 39 -65.19 -24.11 10.48
CA TYR A 39 -64.41 -22.92 10.14
C TYR A 39 -64.73 -21.75 11.09
N ASP A 40 -66.01 -21.55 11.42
CA ASP A 40 -66.46 -20.49 12.34
C ASP A 40 -65.95 -20.71 13.78
N ASP A 41 -65.81 -21.97 14.18
CA ASP A 41 -65.26 -22.34 15.47
C ASP A 41 -63.77 -21.98 15.56
N CYS A 42 -63.02 -22.20 14.46
CA CYS A 42 -61.62 -21.80 14.36
C CYS A 42 -61.48 -20.26 14.39
N ILE A 43 -62.38 -19.53 13.72
CA ILE A 43 -62.37 -18.05 13.74
C ILE A 43 -62.61 -17.51 15.14
N ARG A 44 -63.57 -18.10 15.87
CA ARG A 44 -63.95 -17.62 17.20
C ARG A 44 -62.82 -17.79 18.22
N GLU A 45 -62.03 -18.85 18.07
CA GLU A 45 -60.92 -19.16 18.97
C GLU A 45 -59.62 -18.45 18.58
N LEU A 46 -59.23 -18.54 17.31
CA LEU A 46 -57.91 -18.08 16.83
C LEU A 46 -57.95 -16.75 16.07
N GLY A 47 -59.14 -16.23 15.76
CA GLY A 47 -59.33 -15.08 14.88
C GLY A 47 -59.33 -15.49 13.41
N THR A 48 -59.30 -14.52 12.49
CA THR A 48 -59.23 -14.85 11.06
C THR A 48 -57.85 -15.43 10.69
N PRO A 49 -57.74 -16.28 9.65
CA PRO A 49 -56.46 -16.85 9.23
C PRO A 49 -55.37 -15.79 8.99
N HIS A 50 -55.79 -14.61 8.49
CA HIS A 50 -54.91 -13.47 8.27
C HIS A 50 -54.43 -12.79 9.55
N GLN A 51 -55.27 -12.72 10.59
CA GLN A 51 -54.87 -12.20 11.89
C GLN A 51 -53.86 -13.14 12.58
N LEU A 52 -54.15 -14.44 12.53
CA LEU A 52 -53.27 -15.46 13.09
C LEU A 52 -51.91 -15.48 12.37
N ALA A 53 -51.91 -15.51 11.03
CA ALA A 53 -50.68 -15.49 10.22
C ALA A 53 -49.81 -14.27 10.52
N ARG A 54 -50.40 -13.08 10.65
CA ARG A 54 -49.66 -11.86 10.99
C ARG A 54 -49.03 -11.92 12.38
N LYS A 55 -49.73 -12.50 13.36
CA LYS A 55 -49.23 -12.67 14.72
C LYS A 55 -48.07 -13.67 14.77
N VAL A 56 -48.21 -14.81 14.07
CA VAL A 56 -47.18 -15.85 13.97
C VAL A 56 -45.94 -15.31 13.25
N LEU A 57 -46.11 -14.66 12.09
CA LEU A 57 -45.01 -14.02 11.36
C LEU A 57 -44.25 -13.00 12.22
N ALA A 58 -44.97 -12.21 13.03
CA ALA A 58 -44.36 -11.27 13.95
C ALA A 58 -43.53 -11.99 15.03
N ASP A 59 -44.08 -13.04 15.67
CA ASP A 59 -43.37 -13.80 16.71
C ASP A 59 -42.09 -14.47 16.17
N TYR A 60 -42.16 -15.09 14.99
CA TYR A 60 -40.99 -15.69 14.32
C TYR A 60 -39.95 -14.63 13.92
N SER A 61 -40.38 -13.43 13.50
CA SER A 61 -39.45 -12.33 13.22
C SER A 61 -38.70 -11.84 14.46
N ILE A 62 -39.31 -11.89 15.65
CA ILE A 62 -38.63 -11.55 16.90
C ILE A 62 -37.69 -12.68 17.34
N ARG A 63 -38.12 -13.95 17.24
CA ARG A 63 -37.27 -15.11 17.55
C ARG A 63 -36.05 -15.22 16.65
N THR A 64 -36.14 -14.83 15.37
CA THR A 64 -34.99 -14.76 14.46
C THR A 64 -34.02 -13.61 14.78
N LEU A 65 -34.44 -12.61 15.56
CA LEU A 65 -33.55 -11.58 16.11
C LEU A 65 -32.79 -12.05 17.37
N ASP A 66 -33.39 -12.94 18.18
CA ASP A 66 -32.82 -13.39 19.47
C ASP A 66 -32.20 -14.81 19.45
N ALA A 67 -32.41 -15.62 18.42
CA ALA A 67 -31.78 -16.94 18.28
C ALA A 67 -30.39 -16.84 17.62
N PRO A 68 -29.34 -17.50 18.14
CA PRO A 68 -28.04 -17.57 17.49
C PRO A 68 -28.17 -18.44 16.22
N MET A 69 -28.35 -17.79 15.09
CA MET A 69 -28.51 -18.39 13.77
C MET A 69 -27.28 -19.23 13.39
N SER A 70 -27.43 -20.57 13.43
CA SER A 70 -26.52 -21.49 12.75
C SER A 70 -27.18 -22.06 11.49
N GLN A 71 -26.67 -21.57 10.34
CA GLN A 71 -26.65 -22.17 8.99
C GLN A 71 -28.03 -22.20 8.27
N GLN A 72 -28.25 -21.48 7.16
CA GLN A 72 -27.52 -21.63 5.89
C GLN A 72 -27.78 -20.44 4.94
N SER A 73 -26.72 -20.02 4.24
CA SER A 73 -26.72 -19.10 3.07
C SER A 73 -26.94 -17.58 3.29
N ARG A 74 -26.14 -16.96 4.16
CA ARG A 74 -25.90 -15.52 4.09
C ARG A 74 -24.40 -15.25 4.25
N GLN A 75 -23.88 -14.45 3.33
CA GLN A 75 -22.52 -13.93 3.23
C GLN A 75 -21.74 -13.95 4.55
N GLN A 76 -20.62 -14.66 4.53
CA GLN A 76 -19.74 -14.77 5.68
C GLN A 76 -19.33 -13.38 6.22
N PRO A 77 -19.30 -13.17 7.55
CA PRO A 77 -18.57 -12.06 8.18
C PRO A 77 -17.06 -12.35 8.14
N LYS A 78 -16.57 -12.93 7.04
CA LYS A 78 -15.16 -13.12 6.73
C LYS A 78 -14.39 -11.81 6.69
N ASN A 79 -15.10 -10.67 6.73
CA ASN A 79 -14.49 -9.36 6.74
C ASN A 79 -14.11 -8.92 8.15
N ASP A 80 -14.69 -9.41 9.24
CA ASP A 80 -14.37 -8.87 10.57
C ASP A 80 -13.06 -9.45 11.12
N VAL A 81 -12.87 -10.78 11.03
CA VAL A 81 -11.58 -11.40 11.34
C VAL A 81 -10.50 -10.97 10.35
N LYS A 82 -10.83 -10.80 9.05
CA LYS A 82 -9.88 -10.24 8.09
C LYS A 82 -9.55 -8.78 8.37
N THR A 83 -10.50 -7.98 8.88
CA THR A 83 -10.29 -6.57 9.24
C THR A 83 -9.47 -6.47 10.52
N ILE A 84 -9.77 -7.27 11.55
CA ILE A 84 -8.95 -7.38 12.77
C ILE A 84 -7.55 -7.88 12.43
N TRP A 85 -7.42 -8.87 11.55
CA TRP A 85 -6.13 -9.36 11.06
C TRP A 85 -5.38 -8.30 10.24
N LEU A 86 -6.08 -7.50 9.43
CA LEU A 86 -5.52 -6.35 8.71
C LEU A 86 -5.09 -5.24 9.67
N ILE A 87 -5.85 -4.98 10.73
CA ILE A 87 -5.52 -3.99 11.76
C ILE A 87 -4.28 -4.44 12.53
N ILE A 88 -4.19 -5.71 12.95
CA ILE A 88 -2.99 -6.26 13.61
C ILE A 88 -1.78 -6.23 12.67
N LEU A 89 -1.97 -6.59 11.40
CA LEU A 89 -0.92 -6.52 10.39
C LEU A 89 -0.48 -5.08 10.09
N ALA A 90 -1.43 -4.12 10.10
CA ALA A 90 -1.15 -2.69 9.96
C ALA A 90 -0.45 -2.11 11.20
N LEU A 91 -0.83 -2.55 12.41
CA LEU A 91 -0.21 -2.17 13.69
C LEU A 91 1.22 -2.74 13.82
N LEU A 92 1.47 -3.92 13.23
CA LEU A 92 2.79 -4.54 13.19
C LEU A 92 3.65 -4.00 12.03
N SER A 93 3.01 -3.49 10.96
CA SER A 93 3.70 -2.74 9.90
C SER A 93 4.18 -1.38 10.40
N THR A 94 3.46 -0.72 11.31
CA THR A 94 3.82 0.61 11.85
C THR A 94 5.22 0.66 12.50
N PRO A 95 5.64 -0.29 13.37
CA PRO A 95 6.99 -0.29 13.93
C PRO A 95 8.08 -0.61 12.90
N VAL A 96 7.74 -1.21 11.75
CA VAL A 96 8.66 -1.43 10.62
C VAL A 96 8.69 -0.23 9.67
N THR A 97 7.58 0.52 9.57
CA THR A 97 7.44 1.66 8.66
C THR A 97 8.34 2.82 9.07
N ILE A 98 8.43 3.11 10.36
CA ILE A 98 9.30 4.18 10.88
C ILE A 98 10.79 3.93 10.55
N PRO A 99 11.40 2.78 10.90
CA PRO A 99 12.81 2.53 10.57
C PRO A 99 13.04 2.45 9.06
N LEU A 100 12.09 1.90 8.30
CA LEU A 100 12.20 1.85 6.84
C LEU A 100 12.17 3.26 6.21
N ALA A 101 11.29 4.13 6.68
CA ALA A 101 11.21 5.52 6.25
C ALA A 101 12.49 6.29 6.60
N LEU A 102 13.02 6.10 7.81
CA LEU A 102 14.26 6.73 8.26
C LEU A 102 15.47 6.25 7.44
N ALA A 103 15.56 4.95 7.15
CA ALA A 103 16.59 4.39 6.30
C ALA A 103 16.53 4.97 4.88
N LEU A 104 15.32 5.09 4.31
CA LEU A 104 15.15 5.67 2.98
C LEU A 104 15.53 7.16 2.95
N ALA A 105 15.12 7.92 3.96
CA ALA A 105 15.52 9.32 4.11
C ALA A 105 17.05 9.46 4.26
N GLY A 106 17.67 8.58 5.04
CA GLY A 106 19.13 8.54 5.22
C GLY A 106 19.87 8.25 3.91
N VAL A 107 19.38 7.33 3.07
CA VAL A 107 19.98 7.05 1.77
C VAL A 107 19.89 8.26 0.83
N ILE A 108 18.75 8.95 0.81
CA ILE A 108 18.58 10.16 -0.01
C ILE A 108 19.52 11.27 0.49
N PHE A 109 19.56 11.50 1.80
CA PHE A 109 20.44 12.49 2.41
C PHE A 109 21.91 12.19 2.13
N ALA A 110 22.33 10.93 2.28
CA ALA A 110 23.68 10.50 1.95
C ALA A 110 24.00 10.71 0.47
N GLY A 111 23.05 10.44 -0.44
CA GLY A 111 23.23 10.70 -1.87
C GLY A 111 23.47 12.19 -2.18
N ILE A 112 22.71 13.08 -1.54
CA ILE A 112 22.89 14.53 -1.68
C ILE A 112 24.22 14.98 -1.04
N ALA A 113 24.55 14.45 0.14
CA ALA A 113 25.78 14.80 0.83
C ALA A 113 27.03 14.35 0.06
N VAL A 114 27.03 13.15 -0.52
CA VAL A 114 28.15 12.64 -1.34
C VAL A 114 28.29 13.43 -2.63
N SER A 115 27.18 13.75 -3.30
CA SER A 115 27.23 14.57 -4.51
C SER A 115 27.70 16.00 -4.21
N GLY A 116 27.22 16.61 -3.13
CA GLY A 116 27.65 17.94 -2.68
C GLY A 116 29.12 17.97 -2.23
N SER A 117 29.57 16.99 -1.45
CA SER A 117 30.95 16.94 -0.96
C SER A 117 31.96 16.77 -2.09
N LEU A 118 31.61 16.02 -3.15
CA LEU A 118 32.46 15.86 -4.32
C LEU A 118 32.66 17.19 -5.07
N ILE A 119 31.60 18.00 -5.20
CA ILE A 119 31.68 19.32 -5.82
C ILE A 119 32.57 20.25 -5.00
N ILE A 120 32.36 20.28 -3.67
CA ILE A 120 33.15 21.11 -2.74
C ILE A 120 34.62 20.70 -2.78
N ALA A 121 34.92 19.39 -2.79
CA ALA A 121 36.30 18.89 -2.86
C ALA A 121 37.02 19.34 -4.14
N VAL A 122 36.35 19.25 -5.30
CA VAL A 122 36.94 19.70 -6.56
C VAL A 122 37.18 21.21 -6.57
N LEU A 123 36.24 22.00 -6.04
CA LEU A 123 36.41 23.44 -5.85
C LEU A 123 37.59 23.76 -4.92
N ALA A 124 37.72 23.06 -3.79
CA ALA A 124 38.81 23.26 -2.85
C ALA A 124 40.18 22.98 -3.49
N ILE A 125 40.29 21.89 -4.26
CA ILE A 125 41.50 21.55 -5.02
C ILE A 125 41.82 22.65 -6.04
N PHE A 126 40.81 23.14 -6.76
CA PHE A 126 40.97 24.24 -7.72
C PHE A 126 41.56 25.49 -7.04
N PHE A 127 40.96 25.94 -5.93
CA PHE A 127 41.46 27.10 -5.18
C PHE A 127 42.87 26.88 -4.62
N ALA A 128 43.17 25.70 -4.07
CA ALA A 128 44.49 25.40 -3.53
C ALA A 128 45.58 25.50 -4.62
N VAL A 129 45.31 24.95 -5.81
CA VAL A 129 46.24 25.00 -6.94
C VAL A 129 46.43 26.44 -7.43
N VAL A 130 45.36 27.24 -7.50
CA VAL A 130 45.47 28.67 -7.87
C VAL A 130 46.35 29.44 -6.88
N VAL A 131 46.11 29.26 -5.57
CA VAL A 131 46.90 29.93 -4.54
C VAL A 131 48.37 29.57 -4.66
N VAL A 132 48.70 28.28 -4.74
CA VAL A 132 50.08 27.79 -4.89
C VAL A 132 50.74 28.33 -6.16
N GLY A 133 49.99 28.40 -7.27
CA GLY A 133 50.49 28.99 -8.52
C GLY A 133 50.85 30.46 -8.38
N ILE A 134 49.98 31.25 -7.76
CA ILE A 134 50.20 32.70 -7.56
C ILE A 134 51.38 32.94 -6.62
N THR A 135 51.43 32.28 -5.46
CA THR A 135 52.57 32.44 -4.53
C THR A 135 53.87 31.97 -5.16
N GLY A 136 53.87 30.83 -5.86
CA GLY A 136 55.04 30.32 -6.57
C GLY A 136 55.55 31.30 -7.63
N PHE A 137 54.64 31.93 -8.37
CA PHE A 137 54.99 32.93 -9.38
C PHE A 137 55.59 34.21 -8.78
N VAL A 138 54.98 34.75 -7.72
CA VAL A 138 55.47 35.95 -7.04
C VAL A 138 56.84 35.71 -6.40
N VAL A 139 57.02 34.58 -5.72
CA VAL A 139 58.31 34.20 -5.13
C VAL A 139 59.35 33.95 -6.22
N GLY A 140 58.98 33.31 -7.33
CA GLY A 140 59.86 33.09 -8.48
C GLY A 140 60.38 34.39 -9.10
N LEU A 141 59.50 35.38 -9.29
CA LEU A 141 59.89 36.70 -9.80
C LEU A 141 60.83 37.44 -8.83
N GLY A 142 60.56 37.39 -7.53
CA GLY A 142 61.41 38.05 -6.53
C GLY A 142 62.79 37.40 -6.38
N THR A 143 62.87 36.07 -6.49
CA THR A 143 64.12 35.32 -6.31
C THR A 143 65.03 35.33 -7.53
N LEU A 144 64.52 35.68 -8.72
CA LEU A 144 65.28 35.81 -9.97
C LEU A 144 66.47 36.78 -9.86
N PHE A 145 66.32 37.86 -9.09
CA PHE A 145 67.37 38.86 -8.88
C PHE A 145 68.42 38.43 -7.85
N SER A 146 68.10 37.46 -6.99
CA SER A 146 69.03 36.95 -5.96
C SER A 146 69.75 35.67 -6.41
N SER A 147 69.00 34.73 -6.98
CA SER A 147 69.48 33.41 -7.38
C SER A 147 68.80 32.98 -8.66
N PHE A 148 69.50 33.17 -9.80
CA PHE A 148 68.96 32.91 -11.13
C PHE A 148 68.43 31.47 -11.30
N TRP A 149 69.14 30.47 -10.76
CA TRP A 149 68.74 29.05 -10.81
C TRP A 149 67.45 28.77 -10.03
N THR A 150 67.29 29.41 -8.87
CA THR A 150 66.12 29.23 -8.03
C THR A 150 64.90 29.91 -8.65
N GLY A 151 65.09 31.10 -9.23
CA GLY A 151 64.03 31.82 -9.94
C GLY A 151 63.47 31.03 -11.12
N ILE A 152 64.33 30.41 -11.95
CA ILE A 152 63.87 29.61 -13.10
C ILE A 152 63.13 28.34 -12.66
N PHE A 153 63.51 27.75 -11.53
CA PHE A 153 62.83 26.60 -10.93
C PHE A 153 61.40 26.96 -10.51
N TYR A 154 61.20 28.06 -9.77
CA TYR A 154 59.87 28.52 -9.38
C TYR A 154 59.02 28.98 -10.57
N LEU A 155 59.65 29.56 -11.60
CA LEU A 155 58.96 29.96 -12.84
C LEU A 155 58.47 28.73 -13.61
N GLY A 156 59.28 27.66 -13.67
CA GLY A 156 58.87 26.36 -14.20
C GLY A 156 57.75 25.71 -13.37
N MET A 157 57.78 25.85 -12.05
CA MET A 157 56.72 25.38 -11.15
C MET A 157 55.40 26.11 -11.39
N GLY A 158 55.45 27.43 -11.63
CA GLY A 158 54.29 28.22 -12.07
C GLY A 158 53.70 27.74 -13.41
N LEU A 159 54.56 27.40 -14.38
CA LEU A 159 54.12 26.84 -15.65
C LEU A 159 53.48 25.45 -15.49
N MET A 160 54.03 24.61 -14.60
CA MET A 160 53.43 23.33 -14.24
C MET A 160 52.03 23.51 -13.64
N VAL A 161 51.83 24.50 -12.78
CA VAL A 161 50.51 24.80 -12.20
C VAL A 161 49.48 25.18 -13.27
N ILE A 162 49.88 25.95 -14.29
CA ILE A 162 49.02 26.24 -15.46
C ILE A 162 48.67 24.95 -16.21
N GLY A 163 49.65 24.05 -16.40
CA GLY A 163 49.42 22.74 -17.01
C GLY A 163 48.43 21.89 -16.20
N VAL A 164 48.58 21.83 -14.88
CA VAL A 164 47.65 21.13 -13.98
C VAL A 164 46.26 21.74 -14.04
N MET A 165 46.14 23.07 -14.15
CA MET A 165 44.85 23.75 -14.30
C MET A 165 44.10 23.33 -15.54
N ILE A 166 44.78 23.26 -16.69
CA ILE A 166 44.18 22.80 -17.94
C ILE A 166 43.79 21.32 -17.85
N MET A 167 44.61 20.49 -17.20
CA MET A 167 44.33 19.07 -16.97
C MET A 167 43.18 18.83 -15.99
N LEU A 168 42.87 19.79 -15.11
CA LEU A 168 41.73 19.70 -14.18
C LEU A 168 40.38 19.90 -14.90
N VAL A 169 40.34 20.63 -16.01
CA VAL A 169 39.10 20.88 -16.79
C VAL A 169 38.40 19.59 -17.26
N PRO A 170 39.08 18.63 -17.91
CA PRO A 170 38.45 17.36 -18.28
C PRO A 170 38.04 16.53 -17.06
N VAL A 171 38.80 16.60 -15.96
CA VAL A 171 38.45 15.94 -14.69
C VAL A 171 37.14 16.52 -14.15
N PHE A 172 36.98 17.84 -14.14
CA PHE A 172 35.74 18.50 -13.74
C PHE A 172 34.55 18.04 -14.60
N LYS A 173 34.71 18.04 -15.93
CA LYS A 173 33.67 17.52 -16.83
C LYS A 173 33.36 16.04 -16.60
N ALA A 174 34.37 15.22 -16.33
CA ALA A 174 34.20 13.80 -16.03
C ALA A 174 33.45 13.59 -14.72
N VAL A 175 33.73 14.39 -13.68
CA VAL A 175 33.00 14.38 -12.41
C VAL A 175 31.55 14.77 -12.60
N VAL A 176 31.27 15.87 -13.31
CA VAL A 176 29.89 16.32 -13.59
C VAL A 176 29.12 15.27 -14.39
N ASN A 177 29.70 14.75 -15.47
CA ASN A 177 29.09 13.69 -16.27
C ASN A 177 28.94 12.38 -15.48
N GLY A 178 29.89 12.07 -14.60
CA GLY A 178 29.85 10.95 -13.67
C GLY A 178 28.69 11.07 -12.69
N LEU A 179 28.45 12.26 -12.15
CA LEU A 179 27.31 12.58 -11.29
C LEU A 179 25.98 12.37 -12.04
N ILE A 180 25.86 12.90 -13.26
CA ILE A 180 24.65 12.77 -14.09
C ILE A 180 24.39 11.30 -14.44
N ARG A 181 25.44 10.55 -14.80
CA ARG A 181 25.34 9.09 -15.04
C ARG A 181 24.99 8.35 -13.75
N GLY A 182 25.57 8.72 -12.62
CA GLY A 182 25.25 8.15 -11.31
C GLY A 182 23.77 8.32 -10.96
N ILE A 183 23.24 9.55 -11.09
CA ILE A 183 21.81 9.83 -10.86
C ILE A 183 20.90 9.03 -11.81
N THR A 184 21.25 8.96 -13.09
CA THR A 184 20.41 8.25 -14.08
C THR A 184 20.48 6.73 -13.90
N LEU A 185 21.63 6.17 -13.53
CA LEU A 185 21.79 4.76 -13.19
C LEU A 185 21.04 4.42 -11.91
N PHE A 186 21.14 5.27 -10.89
CA PHE A 186 20.39 5.11 -9.65
C PHE A 186 18.88 5.15 -9.90
N SER A 187 18.41 6.10 -10.72
CA SER A 187 17.01 6.19 -11.15
C SER A 187 16.55 4.92 -11.88
N LYS A 188 17.31 4.42 -12.85
CA LYS A 188 16.99 3.15 -13.55
C LYS A 188 17.01 1.94 -12.60
N TRP A 189 17.94 1.91 -11.66
CA TRP A 189 18.05 0.82 -10.68
C TRP A 189 16.86 0.80 -9.72
N ILE A 190 16.46 1.96 -9.21
CA ILE A 190 15.28 2.09 -8.34
C ILE A 190 14.00 1.79 -9.10
N TYR A 191 13.87 2.27 -10.33
CA TYR A 191 12.72 1.99 -11.18
C TYR A 191 12.59 0.48 -11.44
N ASN A 192 13.67 -0.19 -11.82
CA ASN A 192 13.66 -1.64 -12.06
C ASN A 192 13.45 -2.47 -10.79
N LYS A 193 13.78 -1.93 -9.61
CA LYS A 193 13.62 -2.62 -8.33
C LYS A 193 12.21 -2.44 -7.74
N ILE A 194 11.56 -1.32 -8.02
CA ILE A 194 10.22 -0.98 -7.49
C ILE A 194 9.12 -1.36 -8.48
N VAL A 195 9.34 -1.25 -9.79
CA VAL A 195 8.36 -1.65 -10.80
C VAL A 195 8.55 -3.14 -11.10
N PRO A 196 7.63 -4.03 -10.65
CA PRO A 196 7.67 -5.43 -11.05
C PRO A 196 7.54 -5.45 -12.57
N LYS A 197 8.54 -6.00 -13.25
CA LYS A 197 8.57 -6.16 -14.70
C LYS A 197 7.34 -6.98 -15.12
N ASN A 198 6.26 -6.30 -15.49
CA ASN A 198 5.03 -6.94 -15.88
C ASN A 198 5.31 -7.79 -17.12
N ARG A 199 5.08 -9.09 -17.01
CA ARG A 199 5.30 -10.14 -18.03
C ARG A 199 4.45 -9.98 -19.30
N ALA A 200 3.87 -8.81 -19.56
CA ALA A 200 2.89 -8.59 -20.61
C ALA A 200 3.47 -8.65 -22.04
N GLU A 201 4.78 -8.45 -22.24
CA GLU A 201 5.39 -8.52 -23.58
C GLU A 201 5.67 -9.95 -24.11
N ARG A 202 5.45 -11.01 -23.31
CA ARG A 202 5.70 -12.39 -23.80
C ARG A 202 4.53 -13.03 -24.57
N LYS A 203 3.35 -12.38 -24.66
CA LYS A 203 2.20 -12.95 -25.39
C LYS A 203 1.96 -12.37 -26.79
N GLY A 204 2.63 -11.29 -27.18
CA GLY A 204 2.39 -10.64 -28.50
C GLY A 204 3.21 -11.20 -29.68
N LYS A 205 4.14 -12.13 -29.44
CA LYS A 205 5.02 -12.70 -30.48
C LYS A 205 4.76 -14.17 -30.81
N GLY A 206 3.68 -14.74 -30.26
CA GLY A 206 3.30 -16.15 -30.46
C GLY A 206 2.32 -16.41 -31.61
N ASP A 207 1.53 -15.41 -32.03
CA ASP A 207 0.45 -15.56 -33.02
C ASP A 207 0.79 -14.89 -34.37
N GLN A 208 2.05 -14.99 -34.79
CA GLN A 208 2.41 -14.83 -36.20
C GLN A 208 3.14 -16.09 -36.66
N LYS A 209 2.35 -17.15 -36.85
CA LYS A 209 2.69 -18.27 -37.73
C LYS A 209 1.72 -18.26 -38.90
#